data_AF-A0A381UU11-F1
#
_entry.id   AF-A0A381UU11-F1
#
_cell.length_a   1.000
_cell.length_b   1.000
_cell.length_c   1.000
_cell.angle_alpha   90.00
_cell.angle_beta   90.00
_cell.angle_gamma   90.00
#
_symmetry.space_group_name_H-M   'P 1'
#
loop_
_entity.id
_entity.type
_entity.pdbx_description
1 polymer ?
#
loop_
_entity_poly.entity_id
_entity_poly.type
_entity_poly.pdbx_seq_one_letter_code
_entity_poly.pdbx_strand_id
1 'polypeptide(L)'
;MSKIKIIECPRDAMQSIKEFIPTDLKVKYLQSLVDVGFDTIDIGSFVSSAVIPQLSDTAEVVSKINLSNNTKLLVIIANERGALKACEFSKISYLGYPFSISENFQMRNTNKTIKESEKLLITIQEICLNNKKDLVVYLSMCFGNPYGDPWSLEIVE
;
A
#
# COMPACT_ATOMS: atom_id res chain seq x y z
N MET A 1 -4.11 28.16 -8.36
CA MET A 1 -3.24 26.97 -8.19
C MET A 1 -4.12 25.79 -7.83
N SER A 2 -3.92 24.63 -8.45
CA SER A 2 -4.60 23.41 -8.05
C SER A 2 -4.16 23.01 -6.64
N LYS A 3 -5.07 22.44 -5.85
CA LYS A 3 -4.76 21.92 -4.52
C LYS A 3 -3.81 20.72 -4.68
N ILE A 4 -2.59 20.82 -4.17
CA ILE A 4 -1.63 19.71 -4.09
C ILE A 4 -2.07 18.78 -2.96
N LYS A 5 -2.00 17.46 -3.20
CA LYS A 5 -2.14 16.44 -2.16
C LYS A 5 -0.77 15.88 -1.80
N ILE A 6 -0.48 15.76 -0.51
CA ILE A 6 0.76 15.14 -0.03
C ILE A 6 0.43 13.79 0.61
N ILE A 7 1.09 12.75 0.11
CA ILE A 7 0.98 11.38 0.59
C ILE A 7 2.31 11.04 1.26
N GLU A 8 2.28 10.84 2.58
CA GLU A 8 3.45 10.43 3.35
C GLU A 8 3.55 8.90 3.37
N CYS A 9 4.74 8.35 3.15
CA CYS A 9 4.94 6.92 2.86
C CYS A 9 5.83 6.18 3.88
N PRO A 10 5.56 6.28 5.20
CA PRO A 10 6.44 5.71 6.22
C PRO A 10 6.51 4.18 6.16
N ARG A 11 5.44 3.52 5.71
CA ARG A 11 5.43 2.07 5.44
C ARG A 11 6.58 1.64 4.55
N ASP A 12 6.79 2.33 3.44
CA ASP A 12 7.79 1.97 2.44
C ASP A 12 9.21 2.04 3.01
N ALA A 13 9.50 3.10 3.77
CA ALA A 13 10.76 3.22 4.51
C ALA A 13 10.92 2.12 5.56
N MET A 14 9.89 1.89 6.37
CA MET A 14 9.92 0.91 7.47
C MET A 14 10.23 -0.50 6.96
N GLN A 15 9.69 -0.92 5.80
CA GLN A 15 9.86 -2.28 5.27
C GLN A 15 11.32 -2.74 5.11
N SER A 16 12.23 -1.80 4.86
CA SER A 16 13.66 -2.09 4.68
C SER A 16 14.44 -2.28 5.99
N ILE A 17 13.85 -1.89 7.12
CA ILE A 17 14.50 -1.94 8.43
C ILE A 17 14.44 -3.37 8.96
N LYS A 18 15.61 -3.95 9.23
CA LYS A 18 15.74 -5.35 9.66
C LYS A 18 15.23 -5.60 11.07
N GLU A 19 15.48 -4.67 11.98
CA GLU A 19 15.04 -4.78 13.36
C GLU A 19 13.56 -4.41 13.46
N PHE A 20 12.78 -5.27 14.13
CA PHE A 20 11.36 -5.01 14.33
C PHE A 20 11.18 -3.73 15.14
N ILE A 21 10.53 -2.73 14.54
CA ILE A 21 10.19 -1.51 15.26
C ILE A 21 9.01 -1.86 16.19
N PRO A 22 9.12 -1.65 17.52
CA PRO A 22 8.03 -1.95 18.44
C PRO A 22 6.73 -1.25 18.05
N THR A 23 5.60 -1.94 18.18
CA THR A 23 4.29 -1.44 17.74
C THR A 23 3.97 -0.07 18.34
N ASP A 24 4.21 0.14 19.64
CA ASP A 24 3.94 1.42 20.30
C ASP A 24 4.81 2.56 19.76
N LEU A 25 6.05 2.26 19.34
CA LEU A 25 6.92 3.23 18.70
C LEU A 25 6.43 3.58 17.29
N LYS A 26 5.98 2.58 16.51
CA LYS A 26 5.33 2.82 15.21
C LYS A 26 4.09 3.69 15.37
N VAL A 27 3.21 3.35 16.31
CA VAL A 27 1.98 4.10 16.59
C VAL A 27 2.31 5.53 16.98
N LYS A 28 3.28 5.75 17.87
CA LYS A 28 3.69 7.11 18.27
C LYS A 28 4.16 7.93 17.07
N TYR A 29 4.99 7.34 16.21
CA TYR A 29 5.48 8.01 15.01
C TYR A 29 4.36 8.31 14.01
N LEU A 30 3.53 7.32 13.68
CA LEU A 30 2.44 7.46 12.73
C LEU A 30 1.35 8.43 13.24
N GLN A 31 1.07 8.43 14.55
CA GLN A 31 0.17 9.41 15.16
C GLN A 31 0.71 10.84 15.00
N SER A 32 2.02 11.05 15.18
CA SER A 32 2.61 12.37 14.97
C SER A 32 2.46 12.87 13.52
N LEU A 33 2.53 11.96 12.54
CA LEU A 33 2.27 12.29 11.14
C LEU A 33 0.78 12.59 10.89
N VAL A 34 -0.13 11.84 11.53
CA VAL A 34 -1.56 12.18 11.51
C VAL A 34 -1.76 13.58 12.06
N ASP A 35 -1.17 13.91 13.22
CA ASP A 35 -1.34 15.21 13.87
C ASP A 35 -0.80 16.38 13.02
N VAL A 36 0.20 16.16 12.16
CA VAL A 36 0.67 17.13 11.15
C VAL A 36 -0.40 17.44 10.10
N GLY A 37 -1.24 16.46 9.75
CA GLY A 37 -2.37 16.66 8.84
C GLY A 37 -2.05 16.46 7.35
N PHE A 38 -1.19 15.50 7.02
CA PHE A 38 -1.01 15.05 5.63
C PHE A 38 -2.34 14.58 5.01
N ASP A 39 -2.54 14.73 3.70
CA ASP A 39 -3.77 14.28 3.06
C ASP A 39 -3.94 12.76 3.18
N THR A 40 -2.84 12.01 3.07
CA THR A 40 -2.84 10.55 3.20
C THR A 40 -1.54 10.06 3.81
N ILE A 41 -1.61 8.99 4.60
CA ILE A 41 -0.44 8.31 5.15
C ILE A 41 -0.54 6.82 4.80
N ASP A 42 0.49 6.29 4.14
CA ASP A 42 0.69 4.85 3.95
C ASP A 42 1.30 4.26 5.22
N ILE A 43 0.43 3.67 6.05
CA ILE A 43 0.77 3.33 7.44
C ILE A 43 1.19 1.87 7.64
N GLY A 44 0.97 0.99 6.66
CA GLY A 44 1.21 -0.44 6.85
C GLY A 44 0.74 -1.31 5.69
N SER A 45 0.69 -2.62 5.92
CA SER A 45 0.28 -3.57 4.89
C SER A 45 -0.39 -4.81 5.46
N PHE A 46 -1.31 -5.39 4.70
CA PHE A 46 -1.89 -6.71 4.97
C PHE A 46 -1.32 -7.77 4.02
N VAL A 47 -0.02 -7.69 3.74
CA VAL A 47 0.74 -8.74 3.04
C VAL A 47 1.17 -9.84 4.01
N SER A 48 1.78 -10.91 3.50
CA SER A 48 2.25 -12.02 4.35
C SER A 48 3.31 -11.54 5.34
N SER A 49 3.11 -11.78 6.63
CA SER A 49 4.10 -11.52 7.69
C SER A 49 5.36 -12.37 7.54
N ALA A 50 5.27 -13.51 6.84
CA ALA A 50 6.45 -14.29 6.49
C ALA A 50 7.35 -13.59 5.46
N VAL A 51 6.77 -12.73 4.60
CA VAL A 51 7.49 -11.97 3.57
C VAL A 51 7.93 -10.61 4.12
N ILE A 52 7.04 -9.93 4.86
CA ILE A 52 7.32 -8.61 5.45
C ILE A 52 7.01 -8.64 6.95
N PRO A 53 7.90 -9.21 7.79
CA PRO A 53 7.69 -9.31 9.24
C PRO A 53 7.48 -7.96 9.91
N GLN A 54 8.17 -6.93 9.39
CA GLN A 54 8.14 -5.57 9.90
C GLN A 54 6.74 -4.96 9.99
N LEU A 55 5.78 -5.41 9.16
CA LEU A 55 4.42 -4.86 9.09
C LEU A 55 3.35 -5.83 9.63
N SER A 56 3.77 -6.90 10.30
CA SER A 56 2.89 -7.93 10.86
C SER A 56 1.88 -7.40 11.89
N ASP A 57 2.18 -6.26 12.51
CA ASP A 57 1.38 -5.56 13.52
C ASP A 57 0.44 -4.49 12.93
N THR A 58 0.29 -4.41 11.60
CA THR A 58 -0.53 -3.37 10.94
C THR A 58 -1.96 -3.27 11.53
N ALA A 59 -2.60 -4.39 11.87
CA ALA A 59 -3.93 -4.40 12.48
C ALA A 59 -3.97 -3.67 13.85
N GLU A 60 -2.93 -3.88 14.67
CA GLU A 60 -2.80 -3.25 15.98
C GLU A 60 -2.44 -1.76 15.84
N VAL A 61 -1.60 -1.43 14.87
CA VAL A 61 -1.29 -0.02 14.54
C VAL A 61 -2.56 0.73 14.17
N VAL A 62 -3.36 0.19 13.23
CA VAL A 62 -4.61 0.83 12.77
C VAL A 62 -5.61 1.01 13.93
N SER A 63 -5.71 0.04 14.84
CA SER A 63 -6.64 0.14 15.96
C SER A 63 -6.26 1.25 16.94
N LYS A 64 -4.95 1.47 17.17
CA LYS A 64 -4.40 2.47 18.09
C LYS A 64 -4.32 3.90 17.52
N ILE A 65 -4.34 4.08 16.20
CA ILE A 65 -4.30 5.42 15.58
C ILE A 65 -5.62 6.17 15.76
N ASN A 66 -5.55 7.43 16.19
CA ASN A 66 -6.69 8.32 16.33
C ASN A 66 -6.72 9.35 15.18
N LEU A 67 -7.79 9.32 14.40
CA LEU A 67 -8.03 10.29 13.33
C LEU A 67 -8.77 11.50 13.91
N SER A 68 -8.03 12.56 14.22
CA SER A 68 -8.56 13.84 14.72
C SER A 68 -8.80 14.88 13.61
N ASN A 69 -8.40 14.56 12.38
CA ASN A 69 -8.45 15.45 11.22
C ASN A 69 -8.86 14.70 9.94
N ASN A 70 -8.66 15.35 8.78
CA ASN A 70 -9.06 14.82 7.48
C ASN A 70 -8.05 13.85 6.84
N THR A 71 -6.96 13.50 7.54
CA THR A 71 -5.97 12.55 7.05
C THR A 71 -6.62 11.19 6.75
N LYS A 72 -6.25 10.63 5.60
CA LYS A 72 -6.71 9.30 5.16
C LYS A 72 -5.62 8.26 5.39
N LEU A 73 -6.00 7.07 5.85
CA LEU A 73 -5.06 5.97 6.01
C LEU A 73 -5.07 5.09 4.75
N LEU A 74 -3.88 4.78 4.27
CA LEU A 74 -3.61 3.85 3.19
C LEU A 74 -2.88 2.63 3.75
N VAL A 75 -3.21 1.43 3.24
CA VAL A 75 -2.43 0.21 3.49
C VAL A 75 -2.17 -0.53 2.19
N ILE A 76 -1.01 -1.19 2.10
CA ILE A 76 -0.69 -2.05 0.96
C ILE A 76 -1.32 -3.43 1.10
N ILE A 77 -1.88 -3.91 -0.01
CA ILE A 77 -2.39 -5.26 -0.17
C ILE A 77 -1.74 -5.92 -1.39
N ALA A 78 -1.68 -7.25 -1.41
CA ALA A 78 -1.06 -8.01 -2.52
C ALA A 78 -1.85 -9.29 -2.88
N ASN A 79 -3.03 -9.46 -2.29
CA ASN A 79 -3.94 -10.57 -2.51
C ASN A 79 -5.33 -10.24 -1.94
N GLU A 80 -6.32 -11.03 -2.33
CA GLU A 80 -7.72 -10.91 -1.91
C GLU A 80 -7.88 -10.97 -0.38
N ARG A 81 -7.21 -11.91 0.30
CA ARG A 81 -7.28 -12.03 1.76
C ARG A 81 -6.82 -10.76 2.46
N GLY A 82 -5.75 -10.14 1.98
CA GLY A 82 -5.24 -8.86 2.49
C GLY A 82 -6.23 -7.72 2.27
N ALA A 83 -6.88 -7.68 1.09
CA ALA A 83 -7.90 -6.70 0.77
C ALA A 83 -9.13 -6.83 1.70
N LEU A 84 -9.67 -8.04 1.85
CA LEU A 84 -10.79 -8.31 2.76
C LEU A 84 -10.46 -7.92 4.21
N LYS A 85 -9.26 -8.30 4.69
CA LYS A 85 -8.81 -7.93 6.03
C LYS A 85 -8.68 -6.41 6.21
N ALA A 86 -8.18 -5.69 5.20
CA ALA A 86 -8.11 -4.24 5.25
C ALA A 86 -9.51 -3.59 5.33
N CYS A 87 -10.50 -4.19 4.65
CA CYS A 87 -11.89 -3.71 4.67
C CYS A 87 -12.56 -3.81 6.05
N GLU A 88 -12.10 -4.70 6.95
CA GLU A 88 -12.59 -4.79 8.33
C GLU A 88 -12.35 -3.49 9.14
N PHE A 89 -11.38 -2.67 8.72
CA PHE A 89 -11.03 -1.43 9.42
C PHE A 89 -11.71 -0.22 8.78
N SER A 90 -12.67 0.38 9.48
CA SER A 90 -13.36 1.59 9.02
C SER A 90 -12.43 2.79 8.83
N LYS A 91 -11.33 2.87 9.60
CA LYS A 91 -10.32 3.95 9.53
C LYS A 91 -9.50 3.93 8.23
N ILE A 92 -9.39 2.79 7.56
CA ILE A 92 -8.63 2.67 6.30
C ILE A 92 -9.50 3.21 5.18
N SER A 93 -8.96 4.16 4.41
CA SER A 93 -9.68 4.75 3.27
C SER A 93 -9.19 4.16 1.95
N TYR A 94 -7.87 3.95 1.84
CA TYR A 94 -7.22 3.51 0.62
C TYR A 94 -6.60 2.13 0.76
N LEU A 95 -6.82 1.27 -0.23
CA LEU A 95 -6.07 0.03 -0.42
C LEU A 95 -5.09 0.27 -1.57
N GLY A 96 -3.79 0.15 -1.28
CA GLY A 96 -2.73 0.28 -2.28
C GLY A 96 -2.35 -1.08 -2.86
N TYR A 97 -2.31 -1.19 -4.18
CA TYR A 97 -1.87 -2.39 -4.88
C TYR A 97 -0.61 -2.12 -5.70
N PRO A 98 0.52 -2.80 -5.42
CA PRO A 98 1.73 -2.69 -6.21
C PRO A 98 1.59 -3.50 -7.50
N PHE A 99 1.77 -2.83 -8.63
CA PHE A 99 1.74 -3.39 -9.98
C PHE A 99 3.01 -2.98 -10.73
N SER A 100 3.53 -3.86 -11.57
CA SER A 100 4.67 -3.54 -12.43
C SER A 100 4.34 -3.72 -13.89
N ILE A 101 4.84 -2.81 -14.72
CA ILE A 101 4.83 -2.98 -16.18
C ILE A 101 5.96 -3.90 -16.66
N SER A 102 6.88 -4.31 -15.77
CA SER A 102 7.96 -5.26 -16.05
C SER A 102 7.56 -6.65 -15.59
N GLU A 103 7.49 -7.59 -16.54
CA GLU A 103 7.18 -8.99 -16.29
C GLU A 103 8.21 -9.63 -15.33
N ASN A 104 9.50 -9.32 -15.53
CA ASN A 104 10.58 -9.82 -14.67
C ASN A 104 10.47 -9.29 -13.24
N PHE A 105 10.23 -7.98 -13.07
CA PHE A 105 10.10 -7.39 -11.75
C PHE A 105 8.87 -7.95 -11.03
N GLN A 106 7.74 -8.08 -11.73
CA GLN A 106 6.51 -8.59 -11.13
C GLN A 106 6.69 -10.03 -10.66
N MET A 107 7.20 -10.91 -11.53
CA MET A 107 7.40 -12.31 -11.19
C MET A 107 8.35 -12.47 -9.99
N ARG A 108 9.44 -11.70 -9.93
CA ARG A 108 10.39 -11.74 -8.81
C ARG A 108 9.81 -11.27 -7.49
N ASN A 109 8.92 -10.27 -7.50
CA ASN A 109 8.42 -9.64 -6.27
C ASN A 109 7.09 -10.24 -5.78
N THR A 110 6.22 -10.67 -6.69
CA THR A 110 4.86 -11.12 -6.36
C THR A 110 4.56 -12.56 -6.77
N ASN A 111 5.50 -13.20 -7.48
CA ASN A 111 5.35 -14.54 -8.08
C ASN A 111 4.09 -14.65 -8.95
N LYS A 112 3.83 -13.58 -9.72
CA LYS A 112 2.71 -13.45 -10.66
C LYS A 112 3.18 -12.81 -11.96
N THR A 113 2.55 -13.21 -13.05
CA THR A 113 2.64 -12.53 -14.34
C THR A 113 1.84 -11.22 -14.34
N ILE A 114 2.06 -10.34 -15.33
CA ILE A 114 1.21 -9.15 -15.53
C ILE A 114 -0.26 -9.54 -15.66
N LYS A 115 -0.58 -10.54 -16.47
CA LYS A 115 -1.95 -11.01 -16.70
C LYS A 115 -2.63 -11.55 -15.44
N GLU A 116 -1.89 -12.21 -14.55
CA GLU A 116 -2.42 -12.65 -13.26
C GLU A 116 -2.64 -11.48 -12.31
N SER A 117 -1.72 -10.51 -12.30
CA SER A 117 -1.86 -9.28 -11.52
C SER A 117 -3.05 -8.42 -11.97
N GLU A 118 -3.36 -8.38 -13.28
CA GLU A 118 -4.54 -7.69 -13.82
C GLU A 118 -5.85 -8.32 -13.34
N LYS A 119 -5.93 -9.66 -13.39
CA LYS A 119 -7.11 -10.38 -12.87
C LYS A 119 -7.33 -10.11 -11.39
N LEU A 120 -6.25 -10.17 -10.60
CA LEU A 120 -6.31 -9.86 -9.17
C LEU A 120 -6.70 -8.40 -8.92
N LEU A 121 -6.21 -7.47 -9.74
CA LEU A 121 -6.58 -6.06 -9.65
C LEU A 121 -8.09 -5.85 -9.82
N ILE A 122 -8.71 -6.53 -10.79
CA ILE A 122 -10.18 -6.49 -11.00
C ILE A 122 -10.90 -6.99 -9.75
N THR A 123 -10.50 -8.13 -9.19
CA THR A 123 -11.09 -8.67 -7.95
C THR A 123 -10.93 -7.70 -6.77
N ILE A 124 -9.76 -7.09 -6.61
CA ILE A 124 -9.52 -6.10 -5.55
C ILE A 124 -10.40 -4.86 -5.74
N GLN A 125 -10.58 -4.40 -6.99
CA GLN A 125 -11.45 -3.27 -7.29
C GLN A 125 -12.90 -3.56 -6.86
N GLU A 126 -13.42 -4.75 -7.16
CA GLU A 126 -14.75 -5.17 -6.73
C GLU A 126 -14.89 -5.19 -5.19
N ILE A 127 -13.87 -5.71 -4.48
CA ILE A 127 -13.83 -5.70 -3.01
C ILE A 127 -13.85 -4.26 -2.48
N CYS A 128 -13.06 -3.36 -3.07
CA CYS A 128 -13.01 -1.96 -2.67
C CYS A 128 -14.37 -1.27 -2.83
N LEU A 129 -15.01 -1.44 -4.00
CA LEU A 129 -16.34 -0.88 -4.28
C LEU A 129 -17.40 -1.38 -3.30
N ASN A 130 -17.44 -2.69 -3.06
CA ASN A 130 -18.40 -3.31 -2.13
C ASN A 130 -18.22 -2.85 -0.68
N ASN A 131 -17.00 -2.46 -0.30
CA ASN A 131 -16.66 -2.03 1.06
C ASN A 131 -16.46 -0.51 1.20
N LYS A 132 -16.82 0.28 0.19
CA LYS A 132 -16.66 1.75 0.16
C LYS A 132 -15.23 2.19 0.47
N LYS A 133 -14.26 1.48 -0.10
CA LYS A 133 -12.84 1.82 -0.08
C LYS A 133 -12.42 2.29 -1.47
N ASP A 134 -11.37 3.11 -1.51
CA ASP A 134 -10.77 3.55 -2.77
C ASP A 134 -9.52 2.71 -3.05
N LEU A 135 -9.35 2.27 -4.30
CA LEU A 135 -8.17 1.56 -4.75
C LEU A 135 -7.12 2.53 -5.29
N VAL A 136 -5.87 2.37 -4.88
CA VAL A 136 -4.71 3.08 -5.42
C VAL A 136 -3.78 2.05 -6.05
N VAL A 137 -3.46 2.21 -7.33
CA VAL A 137 -2.50 1.34 -8.03
C VAL A 137 -1.16 2.04 -8.10
N TYR A 138 -0.13 1.39 -7.55
CA TYR A 138 1.26 1.84 -7.68
C TYR A 138 1.88 1.16 -8.90
N LEU A 139 2.19 1.93 -9.94
CA LEU A 139 2.90 1.43 -11.10
C LEU A 139 4.41 1.58 -10.89
N SER A 140 5.12 0.46 -10.96
CA SER A 140 6.58 0.40 -10.88
C SER A 140 7.18 0.22 -12.27
N MET A 141 8.44 0.66 -12.43
CA MET A 141 9.23 0.57 -13.67
C MET A 141 8.74 1.45 -14.84
N CYS A 142 7.92 2.46 -14.55
CA CYS A 142 7.35 3.38 -15.56
C CYS A 142 8.40 4.17 -16.37
N PHE A 143 9.59 4.41 -15.80
CA PHE A 143 10.64 5.24 -16.39
C PHE A 143 11.95 4.47 -16.61
N GLY A 144 11.84 3.16 -16.82
CA GLY A 144 12.97 2.26 -17.00
C GLY A 144 13.05 1.17 -15.94
N ASN A 145 13.77 0.11 -16.29
CA ASN A 145 13.99 -1.05 -15.43
C ASN A 145 15.39 -1.65 -15.66
N PRO A 146 15.95 -2.36 -14.68
CA PRO A 146 17.28 -2.97 -14.78
C PRO A 146 17.29 -4.30 -15.55
N TYR A 147 16.13 -4.77 -16.05
CA TYR A 147 15.98 -6.09 -16.68
C TYR A 147 16.00 -6.03 -18.22
N GLY A 148 15.95 -4.83 -18.79
CA GLY A 148 15.82 -4.64 -20.24
C GLY A 148 14.40 -4.91 -20.75
N ASP A 149 13.40 -5.02 -19.86
CA ASP A 149 12.01 -5.17 -20.27
C ASP A 149 11.55 -3.90 -21.01
N PRO A 150 10.62 -4.02 -21.98
CA PRO A 150 10.03 -2.87 -22.64
C PRO A 150 9.37 -1.91 -21.65
N TRP A 151 9.57 -0.61 -21.84
CA TRP A 151 8.87 0.45 -21.14
C TRP A 151 8.71 1.64 -22.09
N SER A 152 7.57 2.32 -22.01
CA SER A 152 7.28 3.54 -22.75
C SER A 152 6.16 4.30 -22.03
N LEU A 153 5.99 5.58 -22.36
CA LEU A 153 4.87 6.37 -21.85
C LEU A 153 3.53 5.75 -22.27
N GLU A 154 3.43 5.22 -23.50
CA GLU A 154 2.23 4.54 -24.02
C GLU A 154 1.85 3.27 -23.24
N ILE A 155 2.81 2.59 -22.61
CA ILE A 155 2.52 1.42 -21.75
C ILE A 155 1.99 1.87 -20.37
N VAL A 156 2.34 3.07 -19.92
CA VAL A 156 2.02 3.59 -18.59
C VAL A 156 0.69 4.35 -18.56
N GLU A 157 0.35 5.04 -19.66
CA GLU A 157 -0.90 5.80 -19.85
C GLU A 157 -2.14 4.90 -20.00
#